data_AF-A0A258C144-F1
#
_entry.id   AF-A0A258C144-F1
#
_cell.length_a   1.000
_cell.length_b   1.000
_cell.length_c   1.000
_cell.angle_alpha   90.00
_cell.angle_beta   90.00
_cell.angle_gamma   90.00
#
_symmetry.space_group_name_H-M   'P 1'
#
loop_
_entity.id
_entity.type
_entity.pdbx_description
1 polymer ?
#
loop_
_entity_poly.entity_id
_entity_poly.type
_entity_poly.pdbx_seq_one_letter_code
_entity_poly.pdbx_strand_id
1 'polypeptide(L)' 'MTQKPLLKPTTRNSDFYLIRLNTCLEEAEEATLPRVRDRCLRAAAAWQEMYEKAQLFERRLGR' A
#
# COMPACT_ATOMS: atom_id res chain seq x y z
N MET A 1 -17.77 1.02 -20.41
CA MET A 1 -17.12 2.11 -19.68
C MET A 1 -16.69 1.58 -18.33
N THR A 2 -15.42 1.20 -18.17
CA THR A 2 -14.88 0.66 -16.93
C THR A 2 -14.81 1.78 -15.89
N GLN A 3 -15.71 1.74 -14.89
CA GLN A 3 -15.64 2.64 -13.76
C GLN A 3 -14.30 2.42 -13.06
N LYS A 4 -13.45 3.45 -13.06
CA LYS A 4 -12.25 3.51 -12.23
C LYS A 4 -12.79 3.72 -10.81
N PRO A 5 -12.72 2.73 -9.90
CA PRO A 5 -13.25 2.94 -8.56
C PRO A 5 -12.42 4.07 -7.94
N LEU A 6 -13.09 5.19 -7.71
CA LEU A 6 -12.54 6.28 -6.93
C LEU A 6 -12.40 5.73 -5.52
N LEU A 7 -11.21 5.23 -5.19
CA LEU A 7 -10.82 4.74 -3.86
C LEU A 7 -10.93 5.93 -2.90
N LYS A 8 -12.15 6.21 -2.44
CA LYS A 8 -12.39 7.12 -1.31
C LYS A 8 -11.76 6.43 -0.10
N PRO A 9 -10.88 7.08 0.66
CA PRO A 9 -10.21 6.46 1.80
C PRO A 9 -11.25 6.20 2.91
N THR A 10 -11.89 5.05 2.85
CA THR A 10 -12.67 4.44 3.93
C THR A 10 -11.90 3.23 4.45
N THR A 11 -12.28 2.66 5.59
CA THR A 11 -11.63 1.51 6.26
C THR A 11 -11.22 0.35 5.35
N ARG A 12 -11.95 0.16 4.24
CA ARG A 12 -11.63 -0.82 3.20
C ARG A 12 -10.37 -0.49 2.37
N ASN A 13 -9.78 0.70 2.55
CA ASN A 13 -8.62 1.19 1.81
C ASN A 13 -7.32 1.04 2.58
N SER A 14 -7.31 1.15 3.92
CA SER A 14 -6.10 0.88 4.70
C SER A 14 -5.65 -0.58 4.51
N ASP A 15 -6.58 -1.54 4.63
CA ASP A 15 -6.31 -2.96 4.35
C ASP A 15 -5.79 -3.20 2.92
N PHE A 16 -6.32 -2.48 1.93
CA PHE A 16 -5.84 -2.58 0.54
C PHE A 16 -4.37 -2.14 0.43
N TYR A 17 -4.01 -1.00 1.02
CA TYR A 17 -2.63 -0.53 1.01
C TYR A 17 -1.70 -1.45 1.80
N LEU A 18 -2.19 -2.03 2.90
CA LEU A 18 -1.45 -3.00 3.71
C LEU A 18 -1.15 -4.29 2.93
N ILE A 19 -2.14 -4.84 2.21
CA ILE A 19 -1.92 -6.01 1.35
C ILE A 19 -0.86 -5.70 0.30
N ARG A 20 -0.95 -4.54 -0.37
CA ARG A 20 0.02 -4.13 -1.40
C ARG A 20 1.42 -3.90 -0.82
N LEU A 21 1.52 -3.33 0.37
CA LEU A 21 2.76 -3.19 1.10
C LEU A 21 3.42 -4.56 1.34
N ASN A 22 2.67 -5.50 1.91
CA ASN A 22 3.17 -6.84 2.23
C ASN A 22 3.61 -7.60 0.98
N THR A 23 2.83 -7.57 -0.11
CA THR A 23 3.23 -8.18 -1.39
C THR A 23 4.54 -7.61 -1.90
N CYS A 24 4.75 -6.29 -1.85
CA CYS A 24 6.02 -5.69 -2.28
C CYS A 24 7.20 -6.08 -1.38
N LEU A 25 6.97 -6.32 -0.09
CA LEU A 25 8.02 -6.80 0.82
C LEU A 25 8.36 -8.27 0.54
N GLU A 26 7.35 -9.13 0.37
CA GLU A 26 7.54 -10.54 -0.02
C GLU A 26 8.31 -10.64 -1.35
N GLU A 27 7.92 -9.87 -2.37
CA GLU A 27 8.65 -9.81 -3.64
C GLU A 27 10.10 -9.32 -3.47
N ALA A 28 10.36 -8.40 -2.53
CA ALA A 28 11.71 -7.91 -2.27
C ALA A 28 12.58 -8.98 -1.58
N GLU A 29 12.00 -9.79 -0.70
CA GLU A 29 12.66 -10.92 -0.05
C GLU A 29 13.02 -12.00 -1.07
N GLU A 30 12.07 -12.39 -1.92
CA GLU A 30 12.26 -13.39 -2.98
C GLU A 30 13.20 -12.91 -4.10
N ALA A 31 13.29 -11.61 -4.33
CA ALA A 31 14.13 -11.05 -5.38
C ALA A 31 15.62 -11.36 -5.16
N THR A 32 16.20 -12.11 -6.11
CA THR A 32 17.63 -12.46 -6.13
C THR A 32 18.49 -11.35 -6.73
N LEU A 33 17.91 -10.50 -7.59
CA LEU A 33 18.62 -9.38 -8.21
C LEU A 33 18.50 -8.11 -7.35
N PRO A 34 19.63 -7.48 -6.95
CA PRO A 34 19.60 -6.31 -6.06
C PRO A 34 18.73 -5.16 -6.58
N ARG A 35 18.79 -4.88 -7.89
CA ARG A 35 17.99 -3.81 -8.51
C ARG A 35 16.48 -4.08 -8.47
N VAL A 36 16.08 -5.35 -8.49
CA VAL A 36 14.66 -5.75 -8.39
C VAL A 36 14.20 -5.59 -6.96
N ARG A 37 15.00 -6.07 -5.99
CA ARG A 37 14.77 -5.86 -4.56
C ARG A 37 14.61 -4.37 -4.23
N ASP A 38 15.53 -3.52 -4.68
CA ASP A 38 15.48 -2.08 -4.46
C ASP A 38 14.20 -1.44 -5.03
N ARG A 39 13.74 -1.91 -6.20
CA ARG A 39 12.49 -1.43 -6.81
C ARG A 39 11.29 -1.83 -5.95
N CYS A 40 11.24 -3.09 -5.50
CA CYS A 40 10.17 -3.59 -4.65
C CYS A 40 10.13 -2.86 -3.30
N LEU A 41 11.29 -2.57 -2.69
CA LEU A 41 11.38 -1.77 -1.46
C LEU A 41 10.91 -0.32 -1.66
N ARG A 42 11.23 0.32 -2.80
CA ARG A 42 10.69 1.66 -3.11
C ARG A 42 9.18 1.65 -3.30
N ALA A 43 8.64 0.60 -3.93
CA ALA A 43 7.20 0.43 -4.06
C ALA A 43 6.54 0.20 -2.70
N ALA A 44 7.14 -0.63 -1.84
CA ALA A 44 6.70 -0.86 -0.47
C ALA A 44 6.62 0.47 0.31
N ALA A 45 7.66 1.31 0.26
CA ALA A 45 7.66 2.62 0.93
C ALA A 45 6.48 3.51 0.47
N ALA A 46 6.18 3.54 -0.83
CA ALA A 46 5.03 4.29 -1.34
C ALA A 46 3.69 3.76 -0.83
N TRP A 47 3.53 2.43 -0.74
CA TRP A 47 2.32 1.82 -0.18
C TRP A 47 2.19 2.05 1.32
N GLN A 48 3.31 2.03 2.05
CA GLN A 48 3.35 2.34 3.48
C GLN A 48 2.84 3.75 3.76
N GLU A 49 3.30 4.76 3.02
CA GLU A 49 2.79 6.13 3.17
C GLU A 49 1.28 6.23 2.94
N MET A 50 0.75 5.49 1.96
CA MET A 50 -0.70 5.48 1.69
C MET A 50 -1.48 4.79 2.80
N TYR A 51 -0.97 3.68 3.33
CA TYR A 51 -1.53 2.99 4.47
C TYR A 51 -1.59 3.89 5.71
N GLU A 52 -0.50 4.58 6.02
CA GLU A 52 -0.43 5.51 7.14
C GLU A 52 -1.42 6.68 6.99
N LYS A 53 -1.52 7.26 5.78
CA LYS A 53 -2.51 8.31 5.48
C LYS A 53 -3.95 7.81 5.63
N ALA A 54 -4.25 6.59 5.16
CA ALA A 54 -5.56 5.97 5.30
C ALA A 54 -5.91 5.75 6.78
N GLN A 55 -4.97 5.20 7.57
CA GLN A 55 -5.15 4.99 9.00
C GLN A 55 -5.39 6.30 9.77
N LEU A 56 -4.66 7.37 9.41
CA LEU A 56 -4.88 8.68 10.00
C LEU A 56 -6.28 9.24 9.68
N PHE A 57 -6.77 9.00 8.47
CA PHE A 57 -8.09 9.45 8.05
C PHE A 57 -9.21 8.66 8.74
N GLU A 58 -9.06 7.33 8.84
CA GLU A 58 -9.99 6.46 9.56
C GLU A 58 -10.10 6.83 11.04
N ARG A 59 -8.97 7.11 11.70
CA ARG A 59 -8.97 7.61 13.09
C ARG A 59 -9.65 8.97 13.26
N ARG A 60 -9.67 9.81 12.22
CA ARG A 60 -10.37 11.10 12.26
C ARG A 60 -11.87 10.94 12.01
N LEU A 61 -12.27 10.01 11.16
CA LEU A 61 -13.69 9.73 10.85
C LEU A 61 -14.38 8.86 11.89
N GLY A 62 -13.64 8.04 12.64
CA GLY A 62 -14.17 7.26 13.76
C GLY A 62 -14.41 8.07 15.04
N ARG A 63 -14.38 9.41 14.97
CA ARG A 63 -14.74 10.34 16.05
C ARG A 63 -16.05 11.04 15.74
#